data_AF-A0A7V9QK60-F1
#
_entry.id   AF-A0A7V9QK60-F1
#
_cell.length_a   1.000
_cell.length_b   1.000
_cell.length_c   1.000
_cell.angle_alpha   90.00
_cell.angle_beta   90.00
_cell.angle_gamma   90.00
#
_symmetry.space_group_name_H-M   'P 1'
#
loop_
_entity.id
_entity.type
_entity.pdbx_description
1 polymer ?
#
loop_
_entity_poly.entity_id
_entity_poly.type
_entity_poly.pdbx_seq_one_letter_code
_entity_poly.pdbx_strand_id
1 'polypeptide(L)' 'MALRTGELYRCPSDGCGCEIQVTRGAKPGGGGDKSPTCCCGMEMKKVD' A
#
# COMPACT_ATOMS: atom_id res chain seq x y z
N MET A 1 -3.38 -9.57 5.49
CA MET A 1 -2.14 -9.22 6.22
C MET A 1 -2.20 -7.74 6.42
N ALA A 2 -2.25 -7.28 7.67
CA ALA A 2 -2.29 -5.86 7.98
C ALA A 2 -1.03 -5.15 7.45
N LEU A 3 -1.21 -3.95 6.89
CA LEU A 3 -0.12 -3.04 6.51
C LEU A 3 0.88 -2.89 7.68
N ARG A 4 2.17 -3.08 7.41
CA ARG A 4 3.25 -2.96 8.41
C ARG A 4 4.05 -1.70 8.18
N THR A 5 4.47 -1.07 9.29
CA THR A 5 5.37 0.08 9.23
C THR A 5 6.64 -0.27 8.46
N GLY A 6 7.05 0.60 7.54
CA GLY A 6 8.21 0.43 6.67
C GLY A 6 7.91 -0.22 5.32
N GLU A 7 6.72 -0.78 5.10
CA GLU A 7 6.37 -1.34 3.79
C GLU A 7 6.21 -0.23 2.74
N LEU A 8 6.79 -0.46 1.57
CA LEU A 8 6.62 0.39 0.40
C LEU A 8 5.61 -0.26 -0.55
N TYR A 9 4.76 0.56 -1.13
CA TYR A 9 3.79 0.14 -2.13
C TYR A 9 3.91 1.04 -3.35
N ARG A 10 3.95 0.42 -4.53
CA ARG A 10 4.03 1.12 -5.80
C ARG A 10 2.86 0.74 -6.71
N CYS A 11 2.36 1.73 -7.42
CA CYS A 11 1.36 1.53 -8.46
C CYS A 11 1.98 0.68 -9.59
N PRO A 12 1.33 -0.40 -10.02
CA PRO A 12 1.82 -1.22 -11.14
C PRO A 12 1.68 -0.53 -12.51
N SER A 13 1.00 0.61 -12.58
CA SER A 13 0.81 1.37 -13.81
C SER A 13 1.94 2.37 -14.02
N ASP A 14 2.65 2.20 -15.12
CA ASP A 14 3.79 3.02 -15.53
C ASP A 14 3.40 4.51 -15.69
N GLY A 15 2.14 4.78 -16.07
CA GLY A 15 1.62 6.15 -16.22
C GLY A 15 1.26 6.87 -14.92
N CYS A 16 1.05 6.16 -13.79
CA CYS A 16 0.87 6.81 -12.48
C CYS A 16 2.21 6.99 -11.78
N GLY A 17 3.00 5.90 -11.71
CA GLY A 17 4.27 5.87 -10.99
C GLY A 17 4.17 6.10 -9.47
N CYS A 18 2.96 6.12 -8.93
CA CYS A 18 2.67 6.52 -7.57
C CYS A 18 3.27 5.53 -6.54
N GLU A 19 3.96 6.03 -5.53
CA GLU A 19 4.59 5.26 -4.46
C GLU A 19 4.16 5.78 -3.09
N ILE A 20 3.92 4.88 -2.14
CA ILE A 20 3.63 5.21 -0.76
C ILE A 20 4.46 4.37 0.19
N GLN A 21 4.80 4.95 1.33
CA GLN A 21 5.46 4.27 2.43
C GLN A 21 4.51 4.21 3.63
N VAL A 22 4.35 3.03 4.21
CA VAL A 22 3.60 2.86 5.46
C VAL A 22 4.43 3.41 6.61
N THR A 23 4.12 4.63 7.07
CA THR A 23 4.78 5.23 8.24
C THR A 23 4.23 4.68 9.56
N ARG A 24 3.02 4.11 9.53
CA ARG A 24 2.38 3.47 10.68
C ARG A 24 1.49 2.32 10.24
N GLY A 25 1.83 1.12 10.67
CA GLY A 25 1.03 -0.08 10.40
C GLY A 25 -0.32 -0.08 11.10
N ALA A 26 -1.25 -0.88 10.58
CA ALA A 26 -2.56 -1.07 11.19
C ALA A 26 -2.45 -1.95 12.44
N LYS A 27 -3.30 -1.67 13.45
CA LYS A 27 -3.39 -2.53 14.63
C LYS A 27 -3.94 -3.91 14.25
N PRO A 28 -3.50 -5.00 14.91
CA PRO A 28 -4.09 -6.32 14.73
C PRO A 28 -5.62 -6.26 14.96
N GLY A 29 -6.40 -6.74 14.00
CA GLY A 29 -7.87 -6.71 14.07
C GLY A 29 -8.52 -5.33 13.83
N GLY A 30 -7.74 -4.29 13.53
CA GLY A 30 -8.23 -2.92 13.32
C GLY A 30 -8.65 -2.58 11.90
N GLY A 31 -8.65 -3.54 10.97
CA GLY A 31 -8.92 -3.30 9.55
C GLY A 31 -7.74 -2.64 8.86
N GLY A 32 -6.82 -3.45 8.33
CA GLY A 32 -5.71 -2.99 7.51
C GLY A 32 -5.21 -4.06 6.53
N ASP A 33 -6.03 -5.10 6.33
CA ASP A 33 -5.67 -6.29 5.55
C ASP A 33 -5.81 -6.10 4.04
N LYS A 34 -6.36 -4.96 3.62
CA LYS A 34 -6.52 -4.60 2.22
C LYS A 34 -5.31 -3.80 1.76
N SER A 35 -4.82 -4.13 0.58
CA SER A 35 -3.81 -3.35 -0.12
C SER A 35 -4.31 -1.92 -0.35
N PRO A 36 -3.42 -0.92 -0.35
CA PRO A 36 -3.79 0.44 -0.63
C PRO A 36 -4.22 0.59 -2.10
N THR A 37 -5.26 1.39 -2.33
CA THR A 37 -5.71 1.74 -3.68
C THR A 37 -5.00 3.01 -4.13
N CYS A 38 -4.43 2.96 -5.33
CA CYS A 38 -3.78 4.10 -5.96
C CYS A 38 -4.82 5.12 -6.47
N CYS A 39 -4.41 6.37 -6.66
CA CYS A 39 -5.29 7.42 -7.21
C CYS A 39 -5.88 7.09 -8.60
N CYS A 40 -5.24 6.19 -9.36
CA CYS A 40 -5.74 5.68 -10.63
C CYS A 40 -6.75 4.53 -10.50
N GLY A 41 -7.16 4.17 -9.28
CA GLY A 41 -8.11 3.10 -8.98
C GLY A 41 -7.51 1.69 -8.94
N MET A 42 -6.23 1.54 -9.29
CA MET A 42 -5.53 0.25 -9.25
C MET A 42 -5.05 -0.09 -7.84
N GLU A 43 -5.07 -1.38 -7.51
CA GLU A 43 -4.48 -1.88 -6.27
C GLU A 43 -2.95 -1.76 -6.34
N MET A 44 -2.35 -1.13 -5.33
CA MET A 44 -0.90 -0.97 -5.26
C MET A 44 -0.23 -2.28 -4.87
N LYS A 45 0.94 -2.54 -5.44
CA LYS A 45 1.74 -3.72 -5.13
C LYS A 45 2.82 -3.35 -4.12
N LYS A 46 3.01 -4.20 -3.12
CA LYS A 46 4.15 -4.07 -2.21
C LYS A 46 5.44 -4.22 -3.02
N VAL A 47 6.38 -3.30 -2.80
CA VAL A 47 7.75 -3.36 -3.30
C VAL A 47 8.67 -3.52 -2.09
N ASP A 48 9.68 -4.38 -2.24
CA ASP A 48 10.69 -4.67 -1.21
C ASP A 48 11.86 -3.67 -1.32
#